data_AF-A0A368E5D1-F1
#
_entry.id   AF-A0A368E5D1-F1
#
_cell.length_a   1.000
_cell.length_b   1.000
_cell.length_c   1.000
_cell.angle_alpha   90.00
_cell.angle_beta   90.00
_cell.angle_gamma   90.00
#
_symmetry.space_group_name_H-M   'P 1'
#
loop_
_entity.id
_entity.type
_entity.pdbx_description
1 polymer ?
#
loop_
_entity_poly.entity_id
_entity_poly.type
_entity_poly.pdbx_seq_one_letter_code
_entity_poly.pdbx_strand_id
1 'polypeptide(L)' 'RSDLEWTARDLFKAIGDGILQANINYQYPLKDAVQAHTAIESGKTVGAAVLIP' A
#
# COMPACT_ATOMS: atom_id res chain seq x y z
N ARG A 1 -14.03 14.97 11.55
CA ARG A 1 -14.11 14.06 10.38
C ARG A 1 -13.88 14.79 9.06
N SER A 2 -14.27 16.08 8.95
CA SER A 2 -14.02 16.89 7.74
C SER A 2 -12.57 16.85 7.27
N ASP A 3 -11.60 16.98 8.17
CA ASP A 3 -10.17 16.96 7.83
C ASP A 3 -9.72 15.61 7.25
N LEU A 4 -10.19 14.49 7.82
CA LEU A 4 -9.88 13.14 7.33
C LEU A 4 -10.43 12.90 5.92
N GLU A 5 -11.63 13.40 5.65
CA GLU A 5 -12.24 13.29 4.31
C GLU A 5 -11.55 14.20 3.31
N TRP A 6 -11.14 15.39 3.75
CA TRP A 6 -10.39 16.32 2.92
C TRP A 6 -9.03 15.73 2.51
N THR A 7 -8.24 15.21 3.46
CA THR A 7 -6.94 14.60 3.16
C THR A 7 -7.07 13.36 2.28
N ALA A 8 -8.10 12.53 2.51
CA ALA A 8 -8.35 11.36 1.66
C ALA A 8 -8.69 11.77 0.22
N ARG A 9 -9.58 12.76 0.03
CA ARG A 9 -9.96 13.27 -1.30
C ARG A 9 -8.75 13.83 -2.05
N ASP A 10 -7.92 14.61 -1.37
CA ASP A 10 -6.73 15.21 -1.98
C ASP A 10 -5.72 14.14 -2.43
N LEU A 11 -5.45 13.15 -1.57
CA LEU A 11 -4.58 12.01 -1.90
C LEU A 11 -5.06 11.23 -3.12
N PHE A 12 -6.34 10.84 -3.15
CA PHE A 12 -6.89 10.08 -4.28
C PHE A 12 -6.96 10.90 -5.56
N LYS A 13 -7.19 12.22 -5.47
CA LYS A 13 -7.11 13.12 -6.62
C LYS A 13 -5.70 13.14 -7.20
N ALA A 14 -4.66 13.27 -6.37
CA ALA A 14 -3.27 13.25 -6.83
C ALA A 14 -2.89 11.91 -7.50
N ILE A 15 -3.44 10.79 -7.03
CA ILE A 15 -3.28 9.48 -7.68
C ILE A 15 -4.00 9.45 -9.04
N GLY A 16 -5.26 9.89 -9.09
CA GLY A 16 -6.06 9.92 -10.32
C GLY A 16 -5.48 10.86 -11.39
N ASP A 17 -4.88 11.97 -10.98
CA ASP A 17 -4.20 12.94 -11.85
C ASP A 17 -2.80 12.45 -12.30
N GLY A 18 -2.32 11.31 -11.78
CA GLY A 18 -1.00 10.74 -12.10
C GLY A 18 0.18 11.46 -11.46
N ILE A 19 -0.07 12.40 -10.54
CA ILE A 19 0.95 13.15 -9.79
C ILE A 19 1.64 12.22 -8.77
N LEU A 20 0.89 11.26 -8.22
CA LEU A 20 1.38 10.29 -7.25
C LEU A 20 1.09 8.86 -7.73
N GLN A 21 2.09 7.98 -7.67
CA GLN A 21 1.94 6.56 -7.96
C GLN A 21 2.15 5.73 -6.69
N ALA A 22 1.23 4.79 -6.43
CA ALA A 22 1.40 3.82 -5.36
C ALA A 22 2.33 2.69 -5.84
N ASN A 23 3.51 2.57 -5.22
CA ASN A 23 4.48 1.53 -5.54
C ASN A 23 4.13 0.22 -4.82
N ILE A 24 3.30 -0.61 -5.45
CA ILE A 24 2.94 -1.94 -4.96
C ILE A 24 3.91 -2.96 -5.55
N ASN A 25 4.94 -3.28 -4.79
CA ASN A 25 6.04 -4.13 -5.27
C ASN A 25 5.86 -5.62 -4.91
N TYR A 26 4.98 -5.92 -3.95
CA TYR A 26 4.76 -7.27 -3.47
C TYR A 26 3.27 -7.57 -3.30
N GLN A 27 2.85 -8.75 -3.76
CA GLN A 27 1.49 -9.25 -3.61
C GLN A 27 1.59 -10.68 -3.07
N TYR A 28 0.89 -10.94 -1.97
CA TYR A 28 0.84 -12.27 -1.34
C TYR A 28 -0.61 -12.73 -1.25
N PRO A 29 -0.92 -14.00 -1.49
CA PRO A 29 -2.20 -14.57 -1.08
C PRO A 29 -2.42 -14.36 0.42
N LEU A 30 -3.67 -14.15 0.86
CA LEU A 30 -3.99 -13.90 2.27
C LEU A 30 -3.51 -15.05 3.18
N LYS A 31 -3.59 -16.29 2.70
CA LYS A 31 -3.06 -17.48 3.39
C LYS A 31 -1.55 -17.42 3.68
N ASP A 32 -0.81 -16.60 2.94
CA ASP A 32 0.64 -16.46 3.01
C ASP A 32 1.06 -15.21 3.81
N ALA A 33 0.16 -14.65 4.63
CA ALA A 33 0.44 -13.46 5.46
C ALA A 33 1.76 -13.58 6.27
N VAL A 34 2.05 -14.76 6.82
CA VAL A 34 3.31 -15.02 7.56
C VAL A 34 4.53 -14.72 6.69
N GLN A 35 4.51 -15.10 5.41
CA GLN A 35 5.61 -14.86 4.48
C GLN A 35 5.77 -13.36 4.18
N ALA A 36 4.66 -12.63 4.05
CA ALA A 36 4.69 -11.18 3.89
C ALA A 36 5.34 -10.48 5.10
N HIS A 37 4.99 -10.90 6.32
CA HIS A 37 5.59 -10.38 7.55
C HIS A 37 7.10 -10.67 7.62
N THR A 38 7.51 -11.91 7.38
CA THR A 38 8.94 -12.28 7.36
C THR A 38 9.72 -11.46 6.33
N ALA A 39 9.15 -11.21 5.15
CA ALA A 39 9.79 -10.39 4.12
C ALA A 39 9.99 -8.94 4.58
N ILE A 40 8.97 -8.32 5.19
CA ILE A 40 9.04 -6.96 5.72
C ILE A 40 10.09 -6.85 6.84
N GLU A 41 10.05 -7.78 7.80
CA GLU A 41 10.96 -7.82 8.96
C GLU A 41 12.42 -8.05 8.54
N SER A 42 12.65 -8.71 7.41
CA SER A 42 14.00 -8.90 6.86
C SER A 42 14.66 -7.59 6.38
N GLY A 43 13.89 -6.50 6.24
CA GLY A 43 14.37 -5.21 5.73
C GLY A 43 14.64 -5.19 4.21
N LYS A 44 14.29 -6.25 3.48
CA LYS A 44 14.51 -6.38 2.03
C LYS A 44 13.37 -5.81 1.18
N THR A 45 12.24 -5.49 1.79
CA THR A 45 11.07 -4.96 1.09
C THR A 45 11.23 -3.47 0.84
N VAL A 46 10.96 -3.03 -0.38
CA VAL A 46 10.86 -1.61 -0.75
C VAL A 46 9.46 -1.34 -1.29
N GLY A 47 8.82 -0.25 -0.87
CA GLY A 47 7.45 0.07 -1.27
C GLY A 47 6.39 -0.71 -0.48
N ALA A 48 5.18 -0.79 -1.03
CA ALA A 48 4.04 -1.43 -0.38
C ALA A 48 3.94 -2.92 -0.74
N ALA A 49 3.47 -3.70 0.23
CA ALA A 49 3.03 -5.08 0.06
C ALA A 49 1.52 -5.16 0.31
N VAL A 50 0.80 -5.95 -0.47
CA VAL A 50 -0.65 -6.18 -0.31
C VAL A 50 -0.97 -7.66 -0.17
N LEU A 51 -2.00 -7.96 0.63
CA LEU A 51 -2.57 -9.29 0.73
C LEU A 51 -3.81 -9.40 -0.18
N ILE A 52 -3.85 -10.44 -0.99
CA ILE A 52 -4.93 -10.74 -1.92
C ILE A 52 -5.78 -11.87 -1.32
N PRO A 53 -7.09 -11.64 -1.04
CA PRO A 53 -7.99 -12.64 -0.46
C PRO A 53 -8.07 -13.96 -1.23
#